data_AF-A0A4P0Y0E4-F1
#
_entry.id   AF-A0A4P0Y0E4-F1
#
_cell.length_a   1.000
_cell.length_b   1.000
_cell.length_c   1.000
_cell.angle_alpha   90.00
_cell.angle_beta   90.00
_cell.angle_gamma   90.00
#
_symmetry.space_group_name_H-M   'P 1'
#
loop_
_entity.id
_entity.type
_entity.pdbx_description
1 polymer ?
#
loop_
_entity_poly.entity_id
_entity_poly.type
_entity_poly.pdbx_seq_one_letter_code
_entity_poly.pdbx_strand_id
1 'polypeptide(L)'
;MLFSALAEVKPSALLALSADLSAINASSLTVKAFIDIQDDNLPKLVVCQSLSIGPGVTMEQFSWFFRQSEEQISMVILEAGANQLLYKGEEEEPAAENVQYHFLH
;
A
#
# COMPACT_ATOMS: atom_id res chain seq x y z
N MET A 1 5.81 -18.34 -4.10
CA MET A 1 4.49 -17.69 -3.92
C MET A 1 4.73 -16.33 -3.29
N LEU A 2 3.94 -15.33 -3.68
CA LEU A 2 4.09 -13.95 -3.23
C LEU A 2 2.73 -13.47 -2.73
N PHE A 3 2.70 -12.97 -1.50
CA PHE A 3 1.57 -12.26 -0.93
C PHE A 3 1.92 -10.78 -0.95
N SER A 4 1.10 -9.94 -1.56
CA SER A 4 1.34 -8.50 -1.65
C SER A 4 0.08 -7.69 -1.44
N ALA A 5 0.24 -6.53 -0.82
CA ALA A 5 -0.71 -5.43 -0.88
C ALA A 5 -0.12 -4.27 -1.68
N LEU A 6 -1.01 -3.50 -2.32
CA LEU A 6 -0.66 -2.29 -3.05
C LEU A 6 -1.47 -1.15 -2.46
N ALA A 7 -0.82 -0.01 -2.21
CA ALA A 7 -1.48 1.21 -1.81
C ALA A 7 -1.00 2.38 -2.66
N GLU A 8 -1.93 3.23 -3.09
CA GLU A 8 -1.60 4.43 -3.86
C GLU A 8 -0.94 5.47 -2.97
N VAL A 9 0.19 6.00 -3.43
CA VAL A 9 1.01 6.99 -2.73
C VAL A 9 0.70 8.36 -3.27
N LYS A 10 0.59 9.35 -2.39
CA LYS A 10 0.46 10.75 -2.82
C LYS A 10 1.74 11.18 -3.54
N PRO A 11 1.66 11.83 -4.72
CA PRO A 11 2.85 12.32 -5.42
C PRO A 11 3.74 13.22 -4.54
N SER A 12 3.14 14.02 -3.66
CA SER A 12 3.85 14.88 -2.71
C SER A 12 4.62 14.10 -1.62
N ALA A 13 4.22 12.87 -1.31
CA ALA A 13 4.84 12.01 -0.31
C ALA A 13 5.91 11.08 -0.90
N LEU A 14 6.05 11.02 -2.24
CA LEU A 14 6.91 10.07 -2.93
C LEU A 14 8.36 10.12 -2.46
N LEU A 15 8.95 11.31 -2.39
CA LEU A 15 10.34 11.49 -1.97
C LEU A 15 10.55 11.11 -0.50
N ALA A 16 9.61 11.47 0.38
CA ALA A 16 9.67 11.13 1.79
C ALA A 16 9.59 9.61 2.00
N LEU A 17 8.59 8.97 1.37
CA LEU A 17 8.44 7.52 1.42
C LEU A 17 9.69 6.80 0.87
N SER A 18 10.25 7.28 -0.25
CA SER A 18 11.47 6.71 -0.83
C SER A 18 12.67 6.79 0.10
N ALA A 19 12.79 7.86 0.90
CA ALA A 19 13.85 7.99 1.88
C ALA A 19 13.68 7.01 3.05
N ASP A 20 12.43 6.76 3.45
CA ASP A 20 12.10 5.90 4.59
C ASP A 20 12.04 4.41 4.26
N LEU A 21 12.05 4.02 2.97
CA LEU A 21 12.00 2.61 2.54
C LEU A 21 13.06 1.73 3.22
N SER A 22 14.26 2.25 3.47
CA SER A 22 15.31 1.50 4.18
C SER A 22 14.90 1.18 5.61
N ALA A 23 14.30 2.14 6.31
CA ALA A 23 13.83 1.96 7.69
C ALA A 23 12.63 1.01 7.74
N ILE A 24 11.69 1.14 6.80
CA ILE A 24 10.53 0.26 6.67
C ILE A 24 10.97 -1.19 6.39
N ASN A 25 11.93 -1.41 5.50
CA ASN A 25 12.45 -2.75 5.24
C ASN A 25 13.25 -3.31 6.42
N ALA A 26 13.86 -2.45 7.24
CA ALA A 26 14.59 -2.86 8.44
C ALA A 26 13.67 -3.14 9.64
N SER A 27 12.43 -2.64 9.63
CA SER A 27 11.48 -2.83 10.74
C SER A 27 10.82 -4.21 10.74
N SER A 28 10.91 -4.97 9.66
CA SER A 28 10.39 -6.34 9.54
C SER A 28 11.46 -7.31 9.05
N LEU A 29 11.46 -8.53 9.57
CA LEU A 29 12.40 -9.58 9.16
C LEU A 29 11.98 -10.29 7.87
N THR A 30 10.71 -10.20 7.48
CA THR A 30 10.13 -11.01 6.40
C THR A 30 9.55 -10.19 5.26
N VAL A 31 9.10 -8.97 5.54
CA VAL A 31 8.46 -8.10 4.56
C VAL A 31 9.50 -7.40 3.68
N LYS A 32 9.12 -7.15 2.44
CA LYS A 32 9.79 -6.24 1.52
C LYS A 32 8.81 -5.15 1.08
N ALA A 33 9.23 -3.90 1.20
CA ALA A 33 8.51 -2.72 0.73
C ALA A 33 9.31 -2.01 -0.37
N PHE A 34 8.65 -1.62 -1.45
CA PHE A 34 9.23 -0.84 -2.54
C PHE A 34 8.16 0.01 -3.22
N ILE A 35 8.60 1.00 -3.99
CA ILE A 35 7.70 1.86 -4.76
C ILE A 35 7.71 1.40 -6.21
N ASP A 36 6.52 1.19 -6.77
CA ASP A 36 6.28 0.98 -8.19
C ASP A 36 5.78 2.28 -8.81
N ILE A 37 6.53 2.80 -9.80
CA ILE A 37 6.25 4.07 -10.49
C ILE A 37 6.06 3.76 -11.97
N GLN A 38 4.95 4.22 -12.52
CA GLN A 38 4.59 4.10 -13.93
C GLN A 38 4.20 5.50 -14.45
N ASP A 39 4.38 5.76 -15.74
CA ASP A 39 4.13 7.09 -16.31
C ASP A 39 2.65 7.52 -16.25
N ASP A 40 1.72 6.57 -16.43
CA ASP A 40 0.28 6.84 -16.57
C ASP A 40 -0.55 6.59 -15.30
N ASN A 41 0.09 6.24 -14.19
CA ASN A 41 -0.58 5.86 -12.94
C ASN A 41 0.02 6.55 -11.72
N LEU A 42 -0.76 6.64 -10.64
CA LEU A 42 -0.23 7.06 -9.34
C LEU A 42 0.86 6.08 -8.86
N PRO A 43 1.93 6.57 -8.21
CA PRO A 43 2.94 5.71 -7.64
C PRO A 43 2.31 4.81 -6.58
N LYS A 44 2.76 3.55 -6.51
CA LYS A 44 2.21 2.56 -5.58
C LYS A 44 3.28 2.09 -4.61
N LEU A 45 2.95 2.10 -3.32
CA LEU A 45 3.70 1.37 -2.32
C LEU A 45 3.29 -0.10 -2.43
N VAL A 46 4.24 -0.94 -2.82
CA VAL A 46 4.08 -2.39 -2.85
C VAL A 46 4.77 -2.96 -1.62
N VAL A 47 3.99 -3.67 -0.81
CA VAL A 47 4.49 -4.36 0.38
C VAL A 47 4.17 -5.83 0.22
N CYS A 48 5.19 -6.69 0.29
CA CYS A 48 5.04 -8.10 0.02
C CYS A 48 5.89 -8.99 0.90
N GLN A 49 5.48 -10.24 1.00
CA GLN A 49 6.25 -11.33 1.59
C GLN A 49 6.29 -12.50 0.60
N SER A 50 7.38 -13.25 0.61
CA SER A 50 7.56 -14.40 -0.30
C SER A 50 7.74 -15.70 0.47
N LEU A 51 7.14 -16.77 -0.05
CA LEU A 51 7.34 -18.14 0.40
C LEU A 51 7.85 -18.98 -0.76
N SER A 52 9.03 -19.57 -0.59
CA SER A 52 9.62 -20.50 -1.55
C SER A 52 8.90 -21.85 -1.48
N ILE A 53 8.12 -22.17 -2.52
CA ILE A 53 7.29 -23.39 -2.58
C ILE A 53 7.95 -24.54 -3.33
N GLY A 54 9.11 -24.32 -3.97
CA GLY A 54 9.76 -25.32 -4.84
C GLY A 54 10.01 -26.67 -4.17
N PRO A 55 10.53 -26.72 -2.93
CA PRO A 55 10.72 -27.96 -2.18
C PRO A 55 9.43 -28.62 -1.66
N GLY A 56 8.27 -27.99 -1.89
CA GLY A 56 7.01 -28.32 -1.24
C GLY A 56 6.78 -27.53 0.05
N VAL A 57 5.50 -27.29 0.38
CA VAL A 57 5.05 -26.64 1.62
C VAL A 57 3.86 -27.39 2.18
N THR A 58 3.78 -27.52 3.51
CA THR A 58 2.59 -28.10 4.15
C THR A 58 1.46 -27.07 4.24
N MET A 59 0.24 -27.53 4.48
CA MET A 59 -0.91 -26.64 4.66
C MET A 59 -0.74 -25.72 5.87
N GLU A 60 -0.12 -26.22 6.95
CA GLU A 60 0.16 -25.44 8.16
C GLU A 60 1.19 -24.35 7.88
N GLN A 61 2.26 -24.66 7.14
CA GLN A 61 3.27 -23.68 6.74
C GLN A 61 2.65 -22.59 5.85
N PHE A 62 1.79 -22.96 4.91
CA PHE A 62 1.06 -22.00 4.08
C PHE A 62 0.12 -21.12 4.91
N SER A 63 -0.65 -21.72 5.82
CA SER A 63 -1.60 -21.00 6.68
C SER A 63 -0.90 -20.02 7.62
N TRP A 64 0.25 -20.44 8.18
CA TRP A 64 1.07 -19.58 9.01
C TRP A 64 1.67 -18.42 8.20
N PHE A 65 2.22 -18.71 7.02
CA PHE A 65 2.70 -17.68 6.10
C PHE A 65 1.62 -16.65 5.79
N PHE A 66 0.41 -17.09 5.43
CA PHE A 66 -0.67 -16.19 5.05
C PHE A 66 -1.06 -15.24 6.19
N ARG A 67 -1.25 -15.76 7.41
CA ARG A 67 -1.60 -14.95 8.59
C ARG A 67 -0.49 -13.98 8.97
N GLN A 68 0.75 -14.45 8.97
CA GLN A 68 1.90 -13.59 9.28
C GLN A 68 2.06 -12.49 8.23
N SER A 69 1.94 -12.83 6.94
CA SER A 69 2.02 -11.87 5.85
C SER A 69 0.92 -10.83 5.95
N GLU A 70 -0.33 -11.23 6.20
CA GLU A 70 -1.43 -10.30 6.42
C GLU A 70 -1.14 -9.33 7.56
N GLU A 71 -0.74 -9.83 8.73
CA GLU A 71 -0.43 -9.00 9.89
C GLU A 71 0.71 -8.00 9.62
N GLN A 72 1.85 -8.48 9.11
CA GLN A 72 3.02 -7.65 8.87
C GLN A 72 2.80 -6.63 7.76
N ILE A 73 2.15 -7.03 6.66
CA ILE A 73 1.83 -6.13 5.56
C ILE A 73 0.81 -5.08 6.02
N SER A 74 -0.20 -5.47 6.79
CA SER A 74 -1.21 -4.55 7.32
C SER A 74 -0.57 -3.48 8.21
N MET A 75 0.37 -3.86 9.09
CA MET A 75 1.09 -2.89 9.93
C MET A 75 1.83 -1.83 9.10
N VAL A 76 2.57 -2.24 8.07
CA VAL A 76 3.31 -1.30 7.19
C VAL A 76 2.35 -0.37 6.45
N ILE A 77 1.24 -0.89 5.91
CA ILE A 77 0.24 -0.08 5.20
C ILE A 77 -0.44 0.91 6.14
N LEU A 78 -0.84 0.47 7.35
CA LEU A 78 -1.48 1.32 8.34
C LEU A 78 -0.54 2.43 8.83
N GLU A 79 0.73 2.12 9.05
CA GLU A 79 1.74 3.11 9.43
C GLU A 79 1.97 4.15 8.32
N ALA A 80 2.11 3.72 7.07
CA ALA A 80 2.22 4.64 5.93
C ALA A 80 0.97 5.51 5.78
N GLY A 81 -0.22 4.95 6.02
CA GLY A 81 -1.49 5.68 6.05
C GLY A 81 -1.56 6.70 7.20
N ALA A 82 -1.10 6.33 8.39
CA ALA A 82 -1.06 7.21 9.57
C ALA A 82 -0.09 8.39 9.36
N ASN A 83 1.02 8.16 8.67
CA ASN A 83 1.97 9.18 8.23
C ASN A 83 1.48 10.00 7.02
N GLN A 84 0.22 9.83 6.61
CA GLN A 84 -0.44 10.57 5.52
C GLN A 84 0.22 10.40 4.15
N LEU A 85 1.01 9.33 3.95
CA LEU A 85 1.75 9.06 2.72
C LEU A 85 0.86 8.48 1.61
N LEU A 86 -0.22 7.81 2.01
CA LEU A 86 -1.14 7.10 1.11
C LEU A 86 -2.37 7.94 0.79
N TYR A 87 -2.95 7.72 -0.40
CA TYR A 87 -4.34 8.12 -0.66
C TYR A 87 -5.27 7.27 0.20
N LYS A 88 -6.29 7.90 0.79
CA LYS A 88 -7.41 7.16 1.37
C LYS A 88 -8.33 6.78 0.22
N GLY A 89 -8.74 5.52 0.15
CA GLY A 89 -9.59 5.00 -0.93
C GLY A 89 -10.97 5.67 -1.05
N GLU A 90 -11.29 6.63 -0.20
CA GLU A 90 -12.49 7.46 -0.24
C GLU A 90 -12.11 8.87 0.26
N GLU A 91 -11.74 9.76 -0.65
CA GLU A 91 -12.54 10.99 -0.70
C GLU A 91 -13.79 10.59 -1.50
N GLU A 92 -14.84 10.13 -0.82
CA GLU A 92 -16.16 10.55 -1.28
C GLU A 92 -16.10 12.08 -1.26
N GLU A 93 -15.71 12.69 -2.38
CA GLU A 93 -16.09 14.06 -2.65
C GLU A 93 -17.59 14.11 -2.31
N PRO A 94 -18.05 14.94 -1.35
CA PRO A 94 -19.47 15.23 -1.29
C PRO A 94 -19.80 15.72 -2.69
N ALA A 95 -20.58 14.92 -3.43
CA ALA A 95 -20.90 15.16 -4.83
C ALA A 95 -21.11 16.65 -4.99
N ALA A 96 -20.24 17.32 -5.75
CA ALA A 96 -20.35 18.75 -5.94
C ALA A 96 -21.77 18.98 -6.45
N GLU A 97 -22.65 19.48 -5.58
CA GLU A 97 -23.97 19.90 -5.99
C GLU A 97 -23.70 20.93 -7.07
N ASN A 98 -24.04 20.56 -8.31
CA ASN A 98 -24.02 21.48 -9.43
C ASN A 98 -25.06 22.54 -9.10
N VAL A 99 -24.67 23.57 -8.34
CA VAL A 99 -25.46 24.78 -8.14
C VAL A 99 -25.42 25.50 -9.47
N GLN A 100 -26.34 25.09 -10.34
CA GLN A 100 -26.64 25.75 -11.60
C GLN A 100 -27.26 27.11 -11.22
N TYR A 101 -26.45 28.16 -11.16
CA TYR A 101 -26.93 29.52 -11.01
C TYR A 101 -27.75 29.89 -12.25
N HIS A 102 -29.06 29.71 -12.17
CA HIS A 102 -29.99 30.26 -13.14
C HIS A 102 -30.13 31.75 -12.87
N PHE A 103 -29.31 32.57 -13.54
CA PHE A 103 -29.55 34.00 -13.63
C PHE A 103 -30.72 34.23 -14.59
N LEU A 104 -31.88 34.59 -14.04
CA LEU A 104 -32.99 35.14 -14.80
C LEU A 104 -32.77 36.65 -14.97
N HIS A 105 -32.74 37.10 -16.22
CA HIS A 105 -32.98 38.48 -16.63
C HIS A 105 -34.37 38.57 -17.25
#